data_AF-A0AAX6SFC1-F1
#
_entry.id   AF-A0AAX6SFC1-F1
#
_cell.length_a   1.000
_cell.length_b   1.000
_cell.length_c   1.000
_cell.angle_alpha   90.00
_cell.angle_beta   90.00
_cell.angle_gamma   90.00
#
_symmetry.space_group_name_H-M   'P 1'
#
loop_
_entity.id
_entity.type
_entity.pdbx_description
1 polymer ?
#
loop_
_entity_poly.entity_id
_entity_poly.type
_entity_poly.pdbx_seq_one_letter_code
_entity_poly.pdbx_strand_id
1 'polypeptide(L)'
;MPAKAEVILRYGPYSAVGLAVEHRTFRLEGLQAVLAKGGHKVVLEKIEEWNVVELMVNEDVVFQCTITDLEFAGFLSEFPLHTRSPILWPTEEI
;
A
#
# COMPACT_ATOMS: atom_id res chain seq x y z
N MET A 1 6.72 -10.68 -7.63
CA MET A 1 5.29 -10.74 -7.19
C MET A 1 4.50 -11.51 -8.24
N PRO A 2 3.76 -12.56 -7.87
CA PRO A 2 3.03 -13.41 -8.82
C PRO A 2 1.96 -12.62 -9.60
N ALA A 3 1.88 -12.83 -10.91
CA ALA A 3 0.90 -12.16 -11.74
C ALA A 3 -0.53 -12.51 -11.31
N LYS A 4 -1.41 -11.49 -11.19
CA LYS A 4 -2.83 -11.64 -10.82
C LYS A 4 -3.09 -12.22 -9.42
N ALA A 5 -2.13 -12.11 -8.52
CA ALA A 5 -2.35 -12.52 -7.13
C ALA A 5 -3.40 -11.66 -6.42
N GLU A 6 -4.11 -12.27 -5.48
CA GLU A 6 -4.96 -11.55 -4.53
C GLU A 6 -4.07 -10.91 -3.47
N VAL A 7 -4.29 -9.62 -3.24
CA VAL A 7 -3.52 -8.78 -2.32
C VAL A 7 -4.46 -8.29 -1.24
N ILE A 8 -4.17 -8.59 0.01
CA ILE A 8 -4.93 -8.11 1.16
C ILE A 8 -4.17 -6.92 1.74
N LEU A 9 -4.81 -5.76 1.72
CA LEU A 9 -4.28 -4.52 2.27
C LEU A 9 -4.95 -4.26 3.63
N ARG A 10 -4.21 -4.56 4.69
CA ARG A 10 -4.61 -4.32 6.08
C ARG A 10 -4.23 -2.90 6.45
N TYR A 11 -5.17 -2.11 6.97
CA TYR A 11 -4.90 -0.72 7.32
C TYR A 11 -5.52 -0.32 8.65
N GLY A 12 -4.70 0.37 9.42
CA GLY A 12 -5.01 0.96 10.69
C GLY A 12 -5.81 2.25 10.58
N PRO A 13 -6.45 2.67 11.69
CA PRO A 13 -6.97 4.01 11.76
C PRO A 13 -5.80 5.01 11.81
N TYR A 14 -6.00 6.22 11.29
CA TYR A 14 -5.00 7.29 11.39
C TYR A 14 -5.62 8.67 11.47
N SER A 15 -4.84 9.61 12.02
CA SER A 15 -5.19 11.03 12.02
C SER A 15 -4.58 11.70 10.79
N ALA A 16 -5.42 12.27 9.94
CA ALA A 16 -4.99 13.11 8.83
C ALA A 16 -5.12 14.58 9.24
N VAL A 17 -4.02 15.35 9.25
CA VAL A 17 -4.04 16.83 9.39
C VAL A 17 -4.86 17.31 10.61
N GLY A 18 -4.68 16.67 11.77
CA GLY A 18 -5.38 17.02 13.00
C GLY A 18 -6.86 16.63 13.06
N LEU A 19 -7.34 15.83 12.10
CA LEU A 19 -8.68 15.24 12.12
C LEU A 19 -8.74 14.04 13.08
N ALA A 20 -9.96 13.65 13.46
CA ALA A 20 -10.20 12.47 14.28
C ALA A 20 -9.55 11.21 13.67
N VAL A 21 -9.04 10.35 14.55
CA VAL A 21 -8.41 9.07 14.17
C VAL A 21 -9.51 8.14 13.66
N GLU A 22 -9.48 7.84 12.35
CA GLU A 22 -10.48 7.01 11.69
C GLU A 22 -9.84 6.11 10.63
N HIS A 23 -10.52 5.00 10.31
CA HIS A 23 -10.16 4.11 9.19
C HIS A 23 -10.49 4.75 7.85
N ARG A 24 -9.56 5.55 7.33
CA ARG A 24 -9.71 6.27 6.06
C ARG A 24 -8.98 5.54 4.94
N THR A 25 -9.63 5.41 3.78
CA THR A 25 -9.06 4.74 2.61
C THR A 25 -8.40 5.70 1.62
N PHE A 26 -8.54 7.01 1.82
CA PHE A 26 -8.13 8.06 0.86
C PHE A 26 -6.65 7.96 0.43
N ARG A 27 -5.73 7.70 1.36
CA ARG A 27 -4.29 7.49 1.05
C ARG A 27 -4.00 6.12 0.42
N LEU A 28 -4.89 5.15 0.61
CA LEU A 28 -4.76 3.80 0.05
C LEU A 28 -5.21 3.74 -1.40
N GLU A 29 -6.02 4.71 -1.88
CA GLU A 29 -6.48 4.75 -3.27
C GLU A 29 -5.32 4.79 -4.28
N GLY A 30 -4.25 5.54 -3.97
CA GLY A 30 -3.05 5.57 -4.80
C GLY A 30 -2.36 4.20 -4.90
N LEU A 31 -2.23 3.52 -3.75
CA LEU A 31 -1.65 2.19 -3.70
C LEU A 31 -2.53 1.15 -4.41
N GLN A 32 -3.85 1.23 -4.24
CA GLN A 32 -4.82 0.41 -4.98
C GLN A 32 -4.70 0.60 -6.49
N ALA A 33 -4.57 1.84 -6.95
CA ALA A 33 -4.42 2.13 -8.38
C ALA A 33 -3.14 1.52 -8.97
N VAL A 34 -2.03 1.57 -8.23
CA VAL A 34 -0.75 0.93 -8.64
C VAL A 34 -0.91 -0.59 -8.74
N LEU A 35 -1.52 -1.22 -7.74
CA LEU A 35 -1.75 -2.66 -7.70
C LEU A 35 -2.74 -3.12 -8.79
N ALA A 36 -3.84 -2.38 -8.98
CA ALA A 36 -4.82 -2.63 -10.02
C ALA A 36 -4.21 -2.49 -11.43
N LYS A 37 -3.31 -1.52 -11.63
CA LYS A 37 -2.55 -1.38 -12.89
C LYS A 37 -1.64 -2.58 -13.15
N GLY A 38 -1.14 -3.24 -12.11
CA GLY A 38 -0.42 -4.52 -12.19
C GLY A 38 -1.32 -5.74 -12.43
N GLY A 39 -2.65 -5.56 -12.46
CA GLY A 39 -3.63 -6.64 -12.64
C GLY A 39 -3.89 -7.45 -11.36
N HIS A 40 -3.54 -6.91 -10.19
CA HIS A 40 -3.77 -7.54 -8.89
C HIS A 40 -5.15 -7.16 -8.34
N LYS A 41 -5.77 -8.10 -7.62
CA LYS A 41 -7.04 -7.84 -6.93
C LYS A 41 -6.74 -7.40 -5.51
N VAL A 42 -7.12 -6.17 -5.15
CA VAL A 42 -6.87 -5.60 -3.82
C VAL A 42 -8.11 -5.75 -2.94
N VAL A 43 -7.94 -6.34 -1.76
CA VAL A 43 -8.96 -6.48 -0.72
C VAL A 43 -8.56 -5.60 0.46
N LEU A 44 -9.47 -4.76 0.94
CA LEU A 44 -9.23 -3.87 2.07
C LEU A 44 -9.66 -4.53 3.38
N GLU A 45 -8.76 -4.64 4.34
CA GLU A 45 -9.03 -5.16 5.68
C GLU A 45 -8.71 -4.10 6.75
N LYS A 46 -9.62 -3.89 7.71
CA LYS A 46 -9.41 -2.92 8.78
C LYS A 46 -8.73 -3.61 9.96
N ILE A 47 -7.66 -3.01 10.48
CA ILE A 47 -6.97 -3.45 11.69
C ILE A 47 -7.05 -2.37 12.78
N GLU A 48 -6.84 -2.74 14.04
CA GLU A 48 -6.83 -1.80 15.17
C GLU A 48 -5.48 -1.08 15.34
N GLU A 49 -4.42 -1.64 14.76
CA GLU A 49 -3.06 -1.11 14.84
C GLU A 49 -2.96 0.30 14.24
N TRP A 50 -2.50 1.28 15.02
CA TRP A 50 -2.55 2.69 14.62
C TRP A 50 -1.46 3.05 13.59
N ASN A 51 -1.85 3.80 12.55
CA ASN A 51 -0.98 4.24 11.45
C ASN A 51 -0.28 3.12 10.65
N VAL A 52 -0.63 1.86 10.81
CA VAL A 52 0.03 0.75 10.10
C VAL A 52 -0.72 0.40 8.81
N VAL A 53 0.02 0.11 7.75
CA VAL A 53 -0.49 -0.52 6.53
C VAL A 53 0.35 -1.75 6.23
N GLU A 54 -0.29 -2.90 6.11
CA GLU A 54 0.34 -4.16 5.74
C GLU A 54 -0.25 -4.64 4.41
N LEU A 55 0.62 -5.10 3.54
CA LEU A 55 0.27 -5.67 2.26
C LEU A 55 0.64 -7.15 2.29
N MET A 56 -0.40 -7.98 2.27
CA MET A 56 -0.29 -9.43 2.27
C MET A 56 -0.60 -10.00 0.89
N VAL A 57 0.17 -10.99 0.47
CA VAL A 57 0.00 -11.72 -0.79
C VAL A 57 0.14 -13.19 -0.48
N ASN A 58 -0.85 -14.00 -0.83
CA ASN A 58 -0.84 -15.44 -0.51
C ASN A 58 -0.52 -15.71 0.98
N GLU A 59 -1.14 -14.97 1.89
CA GLU A 59 -0.95 -15.10 3.35
C GLU A 59 0.41 -14.63 3.90
N ASP A 60 1.32 -14.17 3.03
CA ASP A 60 2.61 -13.60 3.43
C ASP A 60 2.60 -12.06 3.42
N VAL A 61 3.09 -11.43 4.48
CA VAL A 61 3.30 -9.97 4.54
C VAL A 61 4.54 -9.64 3.71
N VAL A 62 4.33 -9.10 2.51
CA VAL A 62 5.42 -8.75 1.58
C VAL A 62 5.84 -7.29 1.70
N PHE A 63 5.00 -6.45 2.29
CA PHE A 63 5.30 -5.04 2.50
C PHE A 63 4.55 -4.48 3.69
N GLN A 64 5.21 -3.63 4.46
CA GLN A 64 4.65 -2.93 5.61
C GLN A 64 5.15 -1.50 5.62
N CYS A 65 4.25 -0.55 5.83
CA CYS A 65 4.60 0.87 5.92
C CYS A 65 3.65 1.62 6.87
N THR A 66 4.02 2.85 7.19
CA THR A 66 3.14 3.76 7.95
C THR A 66 2.22 4.51 6.99
N ILE A 67 0.93 4.64 7.31
CA ILE A 67 -0.05 5.32 6.42
C ILE A 67 0.26 6.80 6.17
N THR A 68 1.01 7.44 7.06
CA THR A 68 1.49 8.81 6.88
C THR A 68 2.62 8.91 5.84
N ASP A 69 3.34 7.81 5.62
CA ASP A 69 4.42 7.68 4.62
C ASP A 69 3.87 7.45 3.21
N LEU A 70 2.63 6.96 3.10
CA LEU A 70 1.85 6.98 1.86
C LEU A 70 1.55 8.44 1.49
N GLU A 71 2.47 9.06 0.78
CA GLU A 71 2.26 10.37 0.16
C GLU A 71 1.29 10.23 -1.01
N PHE A 72 0.44 11.24 -1.21
CA PHE A 72 -0.30 11.34 -2.45
C PHE A 72 0.72 11.42 -3.57
N ALA A 73 0.80 10.37 -4.39
CA ALA A 73 1.40 10.45 -5.70
C ALA A 73 0.52 11.41 -6.54
N GLY A 74 0.62 12.70 -6.23
CA GLY A 74 0.07 13.77 -7.03
C GLY A 74 0.65 13.63 -8.42
N PHE A 75 -0.22 13.78 -9.41
CA PHE A 75 0.11 13.66 -10.83
C PHE A 75 1.24 14.66 -11.19
N LEU A 76 2.48 14.22 -11.03
CA LEU A 76 3.64 14.79 -11.66
C LEU A 76 4.28 13.66 -12.43
N SER A 77 4.13 13.82 -13.74
CA SER A 77 4.90 13.14 -14.76
C SER A 77 6.32 12.87 -14.29
N GLU A 78 6.80 11.67 -14.62
CA GLU A 78 8.20 11.27 -14.52
C GLU A 78 8.61 10.82 -13.11
N PHE A 79 8.56 9.49 -12.91
CA PHE A 79 9.28 8.79 -11.86
C PHE A 79 10.77 9.21 -11.86
N PRO A 80 11.33 9.74 -10.76
CA PRO A 80 12.71 9.50 -10.43
C PRO A 80 12.72 8.37 -9.39
N LEU A 81 13.07 7.17 -9.85
CA LEU A 81 13.46 6.06 -8.98
C LEU A 81 14.76 6.45 -8.25
N HIS A 82 14.68 7.26 -7.20
CA HIS A 82 15.80 7.39 -6.26
C HIS A 82 15.32 7.67 -4.83
N THR A 83 15.48 6.62 -4.01
CA THR A 83 15.68 6.63 -2.55
C THR A 83 14.53 7.08 -1.65
N ARG A 84 13.65 6.13 -1.30
CA ARG A 84 13.73 5.38 -0.04
C ARG A 84 12.96 4.08 -0.22
N SER A 85 13.71 2.96 -0.26
CA SER A 85 13.23 1.59 -0.44
C SER A 85 12.22 1.42 -1.57
N PRO A 86 12.65 1.13 -2.82
CA PRO A 86 11.74 0.51 -3.77
C PRO A 86 11.13 -0.71 -3.08
N ILE A 87 9.82 -0.88 -3.23
CA ILE A 87 9.15 -2.14 -2.95
C ILE A 87 9.81 -3.15 -3.88
N LEU A 88 10.93 -3.73 -3.42
CA LEU A 88 11.67 -4.79 -4.07
C LEU A 88 10.78 -6.01 -3.90
N TRP A 89 9.83 -6.14 -4.79
CA TRP A 89 9.14 -7.40 -4.98
C TRP A 89 10.23 -8.45 -5.18
N PRO A 90 10.26 -9.55 -4.42
CA PRO A 90 11.11 -10.66 -4.78
C PRO A 90 10.70 -11.05 -6.20
N THR A 91 11.65 -10.82 -7.11
CA THR A 91 11.55 -11.29 -8.48
C THR A 91 12.02 -12.72 -8.35
N GLU A 92 11.08 -13.66 -8.39
CA GLU A 92 11.41 -15.07 -8.49
C GLU A 92 12.20 -15.24 -9.78
N GLU A 93 13.52 -15.37 -9.63
CA GLU A 93 14.44 -15.71 -10.70
C GLU A 93 14.18 -17.19 -11.04
N ILE A 94 13.62 -17.43 -12.23
CA ILE A 94 13.50 -18.76 -12.83
C ILE A 94 14.82 -19.09 -13.53
#